data_AF-A0A7C5JBM2-F1
#
_entry.id   AF-A0A7C5JBM2-F1
#
_cell.length_a   1.000
_cell.length_b   1.000
_cell.length_c   1.000
_cell.angle_alpha   90.00
_cell.angle_beta   90.00
_cell.angle_gamma   90.00
#
_symmetry.space_group_name_H-M   'P 1'
#
loop_
_entity.id
_entity.type
_entity.pdbx_description
1 polymer ?
#
loop_
_entity_poly.entity_id
_entity_poly.type
_entity_poly.pdbx_seq_one_letter_code
_entity_poly.pdbx_strand_id
1 'polypeptide(L)'
;MPGEGVVSQMVALLSIALVASFNATTQREIKGMSTDKPSKLIIGIHGLANKPEKETLAKWWEAAMVEGLNKNSRVPVTSLDFLSVYWADVMYPAPDPKPDAYREAKPGDLKYYKDGWMDYLRSRVLDVGGDFLDFMKNKLDIDNTAELVLKGKLPDLYRYYKEEAVRKELRGRLAKAIIDNRNRRLMLVAHSMGTIIAYDVLRQLGKEDPTLSVEHFVTIGSPLGLPHVKHMIVKESP
;
A
#
# COMPACT_ATOMS: atom_id res chain seq x y z
N MET A 1 2.77 7.85 25.42
CA MET A 1 3.17 6.45 25.19
C MET A 1 3.86 6.40 23.84
N PRO A 2 4.98 5.67 23.65
CA PRO A 2 5.66 5.65 22.36
C PRO A 2 4.77 4.90 21.35
N GLY A 3 4.41 5.58 20.26
CA GLY A 3 3.47 5.09 19.26
C GLY A 3 3.86 3.74 18.67
N GLU A 4 2.85 2.87 18.50
CA GLU A 4 2.97 1.65 17.70
C GLU A 4 3.36 2.06 16.27
N GLY A 5 4.56 1.68 15.82
CA GLY A 5 5.07 2.07 14.51
C GLY A 5 4.20 1.62 13.34
N VAL A 6 4.21 2.38 12.26
CA VAL A 6 3.56 2.16 10.95
C VAL A 6 3.77 0.72 10.46
N VAL A 7 4.95 0.14 10.70
CA VAL A 7 5.26 -1.23 10.27
C VAL A 7 4.52 -2.28 11.10
N SER A 8 4.30 -2.04 12.40
CA SER A 8 3.51 -2.94 13.26
C SER A 8 2.03 -2.97 12.84
N GLN A 9 1.49 -1.83 12.37
CA GLN A 9 0.14 -1.78 11.78
C GLN A 9 0.05 -2.51 10.43
N MET A 10 1.12 -2.50 9.63
CA MET A 10 1.20 -3.27 8.40
C MET A 10 1.14 -4.79 8.65
N VAL A 11 1.83 -5.31 9.68
CA VAL A 11 1.81 -6.74 10.07
C VAL A 11 0.37 -7.24 10.30
N ALA A 12 -0.43 -6.49 11.06
CA ALA A 12 -1.79 -6.90 11.42
C ALA A 12 -2.77 -6.87 10.22
N LEU A 13 -2.66 -5.88 9.33
CA LEU A 13 -3.58 -5.70 8.20
C LEU A 13 -3.22 -6.54 6.98
N LEU A 14 -1.94 -6.75 6.70
CA LEU A 14 -1.47 -7.64 5.63
C LEU A 14 -1.86 -9.09 5.88
N SER A 15 -1.78 -9.53 7.15
CA SER A 15 -2.21 -10.86 7.58
C SER A 15 -3.65 -11.17 7.15
N ILE A 16 -4.57 -10.20 7.29
CA ILE A 16 -5.99 -10.39 7.00
C ILE A 16 -6.24 -10.44 5.49
N ALA A 17 -5.63 -9.53 4.72
CA ALA A 17 -5.80 -9.48 3.27
C ALA A 17 -5.18 -10.67 2.55
N LEU A 18 -4.00 -11.12 3.01
CA LEU A 18 -3.33 -12.30 2.46
C LEU A 18 -4.08 -13.59 2.82
N VAL A 19 -4.57 -13.76 4.06
CA VAL A 19 -5.36 -14.95 4.44
C VAL A 19 -6.69 -15.00 3.67
N ALA A 20 -7.37 -13.87 3.48
CA ALA A 20 -8.60 -13.79 2.67
C ALA A 20 -8.34 -14.14 1.19
N SER A 21 -7.25 -13.64 0.61
CA SER A 21 -6.82 -13.95 -0.77
C SER A 21 -6.38 -15.42 -0.93
N PHE A 22 -5.69 -15.99 0.07
CA PHE A 22 -5.26 -17.39 0.06
C PHE A 22 -6.44 -18.36 0.14
N ASN A 23 -7.43 -18.06 0.99
CA ASN A 23 -8.67 -18.85 1.10
C ASN A 23 -9.52 -18.76 -0.18
N ALA A 24 -9.59 -17.60 -0.83
CA ALA A 24 -10.29 -17.44 -2.11
C ALA A 24 -9.60 -18.19 -3.26
N THR A 25 -8.27 -18.27 -3.25
CA THR A 25 -7.48 -18.99 -4.25
C THR A 25 -7.65 -20.52 -4.11
N THR A 26 -7.76 -21.02 -2.87
CA THR A 26 -7.91 -22.46 -2.60
C THR A 26 -9.23 -23.02 -3.17
N GLN A 27 -10.28 -22.21 -3.28
CA GLN A 27 -11.55 -22.63 -3.90
C GLN A 27 -11.54 -22.62 -5.43
N ARG A 28 -10.69 -21.82 -6.08
CA ARG A 28 -10.54 -21.82 -7.55
C ARG A 28 -9.64 -22.95 -8.07
N GLU A 29 -8.71 -23.43 -7.26
CA GLU A 29 -7.71 -24.43 -7.67
C GLU A 29 -8.26 -25.87 -7.80
N ILE A 30 -9.54 -26.11 -7.48
CA ILE A 30 -10.21 -27.42 -7.66
C ILE A 30 -10.60 -27.67 -9.14
N LYS A 31 -10.48 -26.70 -10.05
CA LYS A 31 -11.12 -26.78 -11.39
C LYS A 31 -10.23 -26.68 -12.64
N GLY A 32 -8.92 -26.93 -12.55
CA GLY A 32 -8.12 -27.02 -13.79
C GLY A 32 -6.64 -27.34 -13.57
N MET A 33 -6.26 -28.59 -13.87
CA MET A 33 -4.86 -28.99 -13.99
C MET A 33 -4.29 -28.46 -15.31
N SER A 34 -3.46 -27.43 -15.23
CA SER A 34 -2.44 -27.06 -16.22
C SER A 34 -1.08 -27.17 -15.52
N THR A 35 -0.11 -27.80 -16.18
CA THR A 35 1.20 -28.17 -15.62
C THR A 35 2.25 -27.06 -15.67
N ASP A 36 1.86 -25.81 -15.94
CA ASP A 36 2.75 -24.66 -15.80
C ASP A 36 2.01 -23.54 -15.05
N LYS A 37 2.09 -23.57 -13.72
CA LYS A 37 1.43 -22.58 -12.87
C LYS A 37 2.29 -21.31 -12.85
N PRO A 38 1.80 -20.15 -13.33
CA PRO A 38 2.58 -18.93 -13.33
C PRO A 38 3.06 -18.60 -11.90
N SER A 39 4.33 -18.23 -11.79
CA SER A 39 4.94 -17.87 -10.49
C SER A 39 4.19 -16.68 -9.86
N LYS A 40 4.11 -16.66 -8.53
CA LYS A 40 3.41 -15.60 -7.78
C LYS A 40 4.38 -14.49 -7.42
N LEU A 41 3.95 -13.23 -7.45
CA LEU A 41 4.74 -12.07 -7.03
C LEU A 41 3.87 -11.11 -6.22
N ILE A 42 4.40 -10.65 -5.10
CA ILE A 42 3.83 -9.52 -4.35
C ILE A 42 4.59 -8.26 -4.74
N ILE A 43 3.90 -7.28 -5.30
CA ILE A 43 4.43 -5.93 -5.54
C ILE A 43 3.92 -5.03 -4.42
N GLY A 44 4.81 -4.36 -3.71
CA GLY A 44 4.48 -3.39 -2.67
C GLY A 44 4.75 -1.96 -3.12
N ILE A 45 3.86 -1.01 -2.82
CA ILE A 45 4.14 0.42 -2.99
C ILE A 45 3.85 1.18 -1.69
N HIS A 46 4.87 1.87 -1.19
CA HIS A 46 4.81 2.61 0.07
C HIS A 46 4.06 3.95 -0.07
N GLY A 47 3.70 4.52 1.09
CA GLY A 47 3.03 5.81 1.20
C GLY A 47 3.97 6.98 1.49
N LEU A 48 3.36 8.11 1.87
CA LEU A 48 3.96 9.41 2.24
C LEU A 48 5.13 9.30 3.22
N ALA A 49 5.87 10.41 3.32
CA ALA A 49 7.05 10.63 4.14
C ALA A 49 8.30 9.96 3.59
N ASN A 50 9.46 10.40 4.09
CA ASN A 50 10.73 9.78 3.79
C ASN A 50 10.74 8.31 4.26
N LYS A 51 11.65 7.52 3.70
CA LYS A 51 11.77 6.08 3.94
C LYS A 51 13.23 5.72 4.25
N PRO A 52 13.48 4.59 4.92
CA PRO A 52 14.83 4.03 4.99
C PRO A 52 15.36 3.72 3.58
N GLU A 53 16.61 3.27 3.51
CA GLU A 53 17.19 2.70 2.29
C GLU A 53 16.26 1.68 1.62
N LYS A 54 16.28 1.63 0.29
CA LYS A 54 15.37 0.81 -0.52
C LYS A 54 15.38 -0.67 -0.11
N GLU A 55 16.56 -1.24 0.05
CA GLU A 55 16.76 -2.64 0.43
C GLU A 55 16.27 -2.90 1.85
N THR A 56 16.46 -1.93 2.75
CA THR A 56 15.98 -2.00 4.13
C THR A 56 14.46 -1.97 4.19
N LEU A 57 13.82 -1.07 3.43
CA LEU A 57 12.36 -1.03 3.34
C LEU A 57 11.78 -2.35 2.81
N ALA A 58 12.40 -2.90 1.77
CA ALA A 58 11.97 -4.15 1.16
C ALA A 58 12.04 -5.31 2.15
N LYS A 59 13.18 -5.46 2.85
CA LYS A 59 13.38 -6.49 3.88
C LYS A 59 12.38 -6.37 5.03
N TRP A 60 12.09 -5.14 5.46
CA TRP A 60 11.13 -4.89 6.55
C TRP A 60 9.70 -5.22 6.15
N TRP A 61 9.30 -4.89 4.92
CA TRP A 61 7.99 -5.29 4.38
C TRP A 61 7.86 -6.81 4.27
N GLU A 62 8.88 -7.50 3.75
CA GLU A 62 8.87 -8.95 3.66
C GLU A 62 8.79 -9.59 5.05
N ALA A 63 9.63 -9.17 5.99
CA ALA A 63 9.62 -9.66 7.36
C ALA A 63 8.24 -9.49 8.02
N ALA A 64 7.63 -8.32 7.86
CA ALA A 64 6.30 -8.02 8.39
C ALA A 64 5.21 -8.93 7.79
N MET A 65 5.26 -9.18 6.48
CA MET A 65 4.31 -10.09 5.81
C MET A 65 4.54 -11.55 6.22
N VAL A 66 5.79 -11.99 6.31
CA VAL A 66 6.16 -13.35 6.74
C VAL A 66 5.70 -13.60 8.17
N GLU A 67 5.98 -12.67 9.09
CA GLU A 67 5.51 -12.72 10.47
C GLU A 67 3.98 -12.83 10.54
N GLY A 68 3.29 -11.94 9.81
CA GLY A 68 1.85 -11.90 9.76
C GLY A 68 1.21 -13.18 9.24
N LEU A 69 1.76 -13.74 8.15
CA LEU A 69 1.35 -15.01 7.56
C LEU A 69 1.58 -16.18 8.50
N ASN A 70 2.74 -16.27 9.15
CA ASN A 70 3.03 -17.36 10.09
C ASN A 70 2.12 -17.34 11.31
N LYS A 71 1.70 -16.14 11.76
CA LYS A 71 0.82 -15.99 12.92
C LYS A 71 -0.66 -16.20 12.60
N ASN A 72 -1.10 -15.87 11.39
CA ASN A 72 -2.53 -15.89 11.02
C ASN A 72 -2.93 -17.00 10.05
N SER A 73 -1.95 -17.66 9.41
CA SER A 73 -2.20 -18.80 8.54
C SER A 73 -1.69 -20.10 9.19
N ARG A 74 -2.21 -21.24 8.73
CA ARG A 74 -1.70 -22.55 9.15
C ARG A 74 -0.52 -23.03 8.29
N VAL A 75 0.01 -22.15 7.44
CA VAL A 75 1.07 -22.50 6.48
C VAL A 75 2.34 -21.80 6.93
N PRO A 76 3.43 -22.55 7.21
CA PRO A 76 4.72 -21.93 7.50
C PRO A 76 5.25 -21.26 6.23
N VAL A 77 5.60 -19.99 6.35
CA VAL A 77 6.18 -19.15 5.28
C VAL A 77 7.53 -18.65 5.76
N THR A 78 8.60 -18.90 5.01
CA THR A 78 9.96 -18.46 5.35
C THR A 78 10.43 -17.28 4.52
N SER A 79 9.90 -17.12 3.31
CA SER A 79 10.22 -16.03 2.39
C SER A 79 9.06 -15.78 1.44
N LEU A 80 9.03 -14.59 0.85
CA LEU A 80 8.06 -14.20 -0.17
C LEU A 80 8.80 -13.69 -1.40
N ASP A 81 8.28 -14.02 -2.58
CA ASP A 81 8.72 -13.33 -3.80
C ASP A 81 8.08 -11.93 -3.79
N PHE A 82 8.86 -10.96 -3.30
CA PHE A 82 8.40 -9.62 -2.98
C PHE A 82 9.26 -8.56 -3.69
N LEU A 83 8.59 -7.64 -4.39
CA LEU A 83 9.18 -6.48 -5.04
C LEU A 83 8.63 -5.21 -4.42
N SER A 84 9.49 -4.45 -3.73
CA SER A 84 9.14 -3.12 -3.20
C SER A 84 9.40 -2.03 -4.24
N VAL A 85 8.33 -1.38 -4.70
CA VAL A 85 8.41 -0.16 -5.51
C VAL A 85 8.73 1.00 -4.57
N TYR A 86 9.95 1.50 -4.74
CA TYR A 86 10.52 2.59 -3.95
C TYR A 86 10.49 3.89 -4.76
N TRP A 87 10.00 4.96 -4.15
CA TRP A 87 9.94 6.28 -4.78
C TRP A 87 10.40 7.42 -3.86
N ALA A 88 10.79 7.14 -2.61
CA ALA A 88 11.20 8.19 -1.68
C ALA A 88 12.44 8.97 -2.16
N ASP A 89 13.34 8.35 -2.91
CA ASP A 89 14.50 8.98 -3.57
C ASP A 89 14.12 10.05 -4.61
N VAL A 90 12.90 10.02 -5.13
CA VAL A 90 12.38 11.08 -6.02
C VAL A 90 11.94 12.31 -5.22
N MET A 91 11.47 12.09 -3.99
CA MET A 91 10.91 13.13 -3.14
C MET A 91 11.93 13.72 -2.16
N TYR A 92 12.94 12.93 -1.76
CA TYR A 92 13.90 13.24 -0.72
C TYR A 92 15.33 13.00 -1.21
N PRO A 93 16.28 13.89 -0.90
CA PRO A 93 17.67 13.80 -1.38
C PRO A 93 18.47 12.68 -0.71
N ALA A 94 18.05 12.24 0.47
CA ALA A 94 18.69 11.16 1.22
C ALA A 94 17.63 10.38 2.00
N PRO A 95 17.85 9.08 2.26
CA PRO A 95 16.95 8.26 3.07
C PRO A 95 16.81 8.79 4.49
N ASP A 96 15.70 8.42 5.14
CA ASP A 96 15.41 8.82 6.50
C ASP A 96 16.46 8.21 7.46
N PRO A 97 17.22 9.03 8.21
CA PRO A 97 18.20 8.54 9.17
C PRO A 97 17.55 7.97 10.44
N LYS A 98 16.27 8.26 10.70
CA LYS A 98 15.51 7.77 11.87
C LYS A 98 14.15 7.21 11.43
N PRO A 99 14.17 6.22 10.52
CA PRO A 99 12.95 5.65 9.99
C PRO A 99 12.22 4.87 11.08
N ASP A 100 10.91 4.76 10.91
CA ASP A 100 10.12 3.85 11.72
C ASP A 100 10.45 2.39 11.33
N ALA A 101 11.31 1.77 12.12
CA ALA A 101 11.84 0.44 11.84
C ALA A 101 10.82 -0.66 12.10
N TYR A 102 10.88 -1.71 11.28
CA TYR A 102 10.19 -2.96 11.59
C TYR A 102 10.62 -3.46 12.98
N ARG A 103 9.62 -3.86 13.76
CA ARG A 103 9.79 -4.51 15.05
C ARG A 103 8.84 -5.69 15.07
N GLU A 104 9.38 -6.85 15.41
CA GLU A 104 8.57 -8.05 15.61
C GLU A 104 7.52 -7.77 16.70
N ALA A 105 6.30 -8.21 16.46
CA ALA A 105 5.18 -7.98 17.36
C ALA A 105 5.35 -8.84 18.63
N LYS A 106 5.18 -8.23 19.80
CA LYS A 106 5.30 -8.93 21.07
C LYS A 106 4.17 -9.96 21.20
N PRO A 107 4.36 -11.02 22.01
CA PRO A 107 3.29 -11.97 22.31
C PRO A 107 2.03 -11.23 22.80
N GLY A 108 0.92 -11.38 22.07
CA GLY A 108 -0.36 -10.74 22.37
C GLY A 108 -0.65 -9.42 21.64
N ASP A 109 0.34 -8.80 20.97
CA ASP A 109 0.14 -7.56 20.19
C ASP A 109 -0.75 -7.81 18.96
N LEU A 110 -0.59 -8.99 18.35
CA LEU A 110 -1.41 -9.45 17.24
C LEU A 110 -2.62 -10.22 17.76
N LYS A 111 -3.77 -9.54 17.79
CA LYS A 111 -5.04 -10.16 18.14
C LYS A 111 -5.51 -11.04 16.97
N TYR A 112 -5.89 -12.29 17.27
CA TYR A 112 -6.54 -13.17 16.30
C TYR A 112 -7.76 -12.48 15.70
N TYR A 113 -7.85 -12.49 14.38
CA TYR A 113 -8.99 -11.94 13.65
C TYR A 113 -10.27 -12.70 14.04
N LYS A 114 -11.16 -12.04 14.78
CA LYS A 114 -12.55 -12.49 14.98
C LYS A 114 -13.42 -11.73 13.98
N ASP A 115 -14.20 -12.46 13.19
CA ASP A 115 -15.12 -11.92 12.18
C ASP A 115 -15.98 -10.80 12.79
N GLY A 116 -15.71 -9.55 12.39
CA GLY A 116 -16.28 -8.35 13.00
C GLY A 116 -15.70 -7.05 12.47
N TRP A 117 -15.46 -6.99 11.15
CA TRP A 117 -14.73 -5.92 10.45
C TRP A 117 -15.16 -4.48 10.76
N MET A 118 -16.40 -4.25 11.20
CA MET A 118 -16.95 -2.89 11.40
C MET A 118 -16.51 -2.19 12.69
N ASP A 119 -16.18 -2.93 13.76
CA ASP A 119 -15.86 -2.31 15.06
C ASP A 119 -14.36 -2.05 15.27
N TYR A 120 -13.48 -2.77 14.56
CA TYR A 120 -12.02 -2.65 14.69
C TYR A 120 -11.44 -1.44 13.95
N LEU A 121 -12.04 -1.05 12.82
CA LEU A 121 -11.56 0.08 12.02
C LEU A 121 -11.71 1.43 12.76
N ARG A 122 -12.66 1.53 13.70
CA ARG A 122 -12.94 2.78 14.44
C ARG A 122 -11.93 3.11 15.53
N SER A 123 -11.22 2.14 16.11
CA SER A 123 -10.45 2.38 17.34
C SER A 123 -8.92 2.38 17.17
N ARG A 124 -8.38 1.90 16.03
CA ARG A 124 -6.92 1.77 15.84
C ARG A 124 -6.31 2.57 14.70
N VAL A 125 -7.15 3.25 13.90
CA VAL A 125 -6.70 4.17 12.84
C VAL A 125 -6.28 5.54 13.40
N LEU A 126 -6.63 5.86 14.65
CA LEU A 126 -6.56 7.22 15.17
C LEU A 126 -5.14 7.72 15.50
N ASP A 127 -4.17 6.87 15.86
CA ASP A 127 -2.89 7.39 16.39
C ASP A 127 -1.79 7.62 15.32
N VAL A 128 -1.83 6.91 14.19
CA VAL A 128 -0.92 7.12 13.04
C VAL A 128 -1.66 7.77 11.87
N GLY A 129 -2.98 7.53 11.76
CA GLY A 129 -3.86 8.14 10.78
C GLY A 129 -4.50 9.45 11.26
N GLY A 130 -4.33 9.86 12.52
CA GLY A 130 -4.92 11.08 13.09
C GLY A 130 -4.53 12.33 12.30
N ASP A 131 -3.24 12.59 12.12
CA ASP A 131 -2.77 13.76 11.38
C ASP A 131 -3.24 13.81 9.92
N PHE A 132 -3.25 12.63 9.26
CA PHE A 132 -3.71 12.50 7.88
C PHE A 132 -5.23 12.66 7.76
N LEU A 133 -6.01 12.04 8.66
CA LEU A 133 -7.48 12.16 8.70
C LEU A 133 -7.92 13.55 9.13
N ASP A 134 -7.26 14.17 10.10
CA ASP A 134 -7.59 15.50 10.61
C ASP A 134 -7.25 16.59 9.59
N PHE A 135 -6.17 16.40 8.83
CA PHE A 135 -5.92 17.20 7.64
C PHE A 135 -7.05 17.08 6.60
N MET A 136 -7.57 15.87 6.38
CA MET A 136 -8.61 15.63 5.38
C MET A 136 -10.01 16.07 5.83
N LYS A 137 -10.32 16.02 7.13
CA LYS A 137 -11.58 16.55 7.70
C LYS A 137 -11.66 18.06 7.60
N ASN A 138 -10.55 18.77 7.79
CA ASN A 138 -10.50 20.23 7.76
C ASN A 138 -10.61 20.83 6.34
N LYS A 139 -10.79 20.01 5.31
CA LYS A 139 -10.76 20.44 3.89
C LYS A 139 -12.11 20.45 3.20
N LEU A 140 -13.20 20.31 3.95
CA LEU A 140 -14.56 20.49 3.44
C LEU A 140 -14.99 21.97 3.41
N ASP A 141 -14.20 22.88 4.01
CA ASP A 141 -14.41 24.32 3.96
C ASP A 141 -13.39 25.03 3.02
N ILE A 142 -13.87 25.34 1.81
CA ILE A 142 -13.69 26.55 0.96
C ILE A 142 -12.30 27.26 0.85
N ASP A 143 -11.89 27.52 -0.42
CA ASP A 143 -10.91 28.50 -0.97
C ASP A 143 -9.38 28.35 -0.77
N ASN A 144 -8.59 29.25 -1.42
CA ASN A 144 -7.12 29.31 -1.63
C ASN A 144 -6.21 28.91 -0.45
N THR A 145 -6.75 28.80 0.75
CA THR A 145 -6.09 28.27 1.95
C THR A 145 -5.76 26.78 1.82
N ALA A 146 -6.56 26.02 1.06
CA ALA A 146 -6.38 24.58 0.82
C ALA A 146 -5.01 24.20 0.24
N GLU A 147 -4.42 25.04 -0.61
CA GLU A 147 -3.10 24.78 -1.21
C GLU A 147 -1.96 24.97 -0.22
N LEU A 148 -2.03 26.00 0.63
CA LEU A 148 -1.02 26.27 1.64
C LEU A 148 -1.03 25.21 2.76
N VAL A 149 -2.23 24.80 3.20
CA VAL A 149 -2.36 23.74 4.22
C VAL A 149 -1.94 22.38 3.64
N LEU A 150 -2.29 22.07 2.39
CA LEU A 150 -1.77 20.87 1.69
C LEU A 150 -0.25 20.86 1.64
N LYS A 151 0.36 21.95 1.18
CA LYS A 151 1.82 22.08 1.02
C LYS A 151 2.54 21.92 2.37
N GLY A 152 1.95 22.43 3.46
CA GLY A 152 2.53 22.33 4.80
C GLY A 152 2.33 20.98 5.47
N LYS A 153 1.18 20.32 5.30
CA LYS A 153 0.85 19.07 6.02
C LYS A 153 1.09 17.80 5.22
N LEU A 154 0.94 17.83 3.89
CA LEU A 154 1.15 16.69 3.00
C LEU A 154 1.98 17.10 1.77
N PRO A 155 3.27 17.48 1.96
CA PRO A 155 4.12 17.98 0.88
C PRO A 155 4.23 16.99 -0.27
N ASP A 156 4.45 15.70 0.01
CA ASP A 156 4.55 14.66 -1.03
C ASP A 156 3.27 14.54 -1.88
N LEU A 157 2.09 14.62 -1.25
CA LEU A 157 0.82 14.56 -1.97
C LEU A 157 0.63 15.81 -2.84
N TYR A 158 0.98 16.97 -2.31
CA TYR A 158 0.95 18.22 -3.07
C TYR A 158 1.88 18.15 -4.29
N ARG A 159 3.12 17.71 -4.10
CA ARG A 159 4.11 17.55 -5.17
C ARG A 159 3.64 16.56 -6.22
N TYR A 160 3.06 15.42 -5.82
CA TYR A 160 2.51 14.45 -6.77
C TYR A 160 1.42 15.04 -7.67
N TYR A 161 0.52 15.88 -7.16
CA TYR A 161 -0.53 16.47 -7.98
C TYR A 161 -0.08 17.71 -8.78
N LYS A 162 0.97 18.41 -8.33
CA LYS A 162 1.41 19.67 -8.94
C LYS A 162 2.61 19.51 -9.87
N GLU A 163 3.52 18.59 -9.59
CA GLU A 163 4.74 18.36 -10.35
C GLU A 163 4.55 17.16 -11.29
N GLU A 164 4.26 17.43 -12.55
CA GLU A 164 4.00 16.38 -13.56
C GLU A 164 5.17 15.39 -13.70
N ALA A 165 6.41 15.89 -13.65
CA ALA A 165 7.61 15.05 -13.73
C ALA A 165 7.68 14.04 -12.58
N VAL A 166 7.40 14.48 -11.35
CA VAL A 166 7.35 13.61 -10.17
C VAL A 166 6.23 12.57 -10.31
N ARG A 167 5.04 13.01 -10.71
CA ARG A 167 3.90 12.11 -10.93
C ARG A 167 4.22 11.03 -11.97
N LYS A 168 4.83 11.41 -13.09
CA LYS A 168 5.22 10.52 -14.19
C LYS A 168 6.28 9.52 -13.72
N GLU A 169 7.28 9.96 -12.97
CA GLU A 169 8.33 9.09 -12.42
C GLU A 169 7.75 8.05 -11.45
N LEU A 170 6.94 8.48 -10.48
CA LEU A 170 6.30 7.59 -9.50
C LEU A 170 5.39 6.55 -10.17
N ARG A 171 4.55 6.98 -11.11
CA ARG A 171 3.67 6.08 -11.88
C ARG A 171 4.50 5.14 -12.76
N GLY A 172 5.54 5.65 -13.40
CA GLY A 172 6.43 4.88 -14.28
C GLY A 172 7.13 3.73 -13.57
N ARG A 173 7.61 3.95 -12.34
CA ARG A 173 8.24 2.89 -11.53
C ARG A 173 7.29 1.74 -11.23
N LEU A 174 6.06 2.04 -10.81
CA LEU A 174 5.06 1.00 -10.55
C LEU A 174 4.59 0.32 -11.83
N ALA A 175 4.32 1.10 -12.89
CA ALA A 175 3.90 0.57 -14.18
C ALA A 175 4.95 -0.41 -14.73
N LYS A 176 6.24 -0.03 -14.68
CA LYS A 176 7.35 -0.90 -15.06
C LYS A 176 7.37 -2.20 -14.25
N ALA A 177 7.26 -2.11 -12.92
CA ALA A 177 7.25 -3.31 -12.07
C ALA A 177 6.12 -4.29 -12.45
N ILE A 178 4.93 -3.77 -12.79
CA ILE A 178 3.79 -4.58 -13.22
C ILE A 178 4.03 -5.16 -14.62
N ILE A 179 4.44 -4.34 -15.60
CA ILE A 179 4.64 -4.75 -17.00
C ILE A 179 5.77 -5.77 -17.14
N ASP A 180 6.88 -5.58 -16.44
CA ASP A 180 8.04 -6.48 -16.45
C ASP A 180 7.67 -7.86 -15.87
N ASN A 181 6.63 -7.92 -15.03
CA ASN A 181 6.18 -9.14 -14.36
C ASN A 181 4.79 -9.62 -14.83
N ARG A 182 4.29 -9.12 -15.98
CA ARG A 182 2.91 -9.41 -16.46
C ARG A 182 2.59 -10.90 -16.70
N ASN A 183 3.61 -11.74 -16.87
CA ASN A 183 3.46 -13.19 -17.05
C ASN A 183 3.32 -13.96 -15.72
N ARG A 184 3.34 -13.25 -14.59
CA ARG A 184 3.26 -13.79 -13.23
C ARG A 184 1.88 -13.53 -12.64
N ARG A 185 1.50 -14.27 -11.59
CA ARG A 185 0.32 -13.94 -10.78
C ARG A 185 0.67 -12.81 -9.82
N LEU A 186 0.15 -11.62 -10.09
CA LEU A 186 0.48 -10.41 -9.34
C LEU A 186 -0.52 -10.13 -8.21
N MET A 187 0.01 -9.92 -7.01
CA MET A 187 -0.68 -9.23 -5.93
C MET A 187 -0.04 -7.86 -5.74
N LEU A 188 -0.83 -6.79 -5.81
CA LEU A 188 -0.39 -5.43 -5.52
C LEU A 188 -0.85 -5.03 -4.12
N VAL A 189 0.09 -4.69 -3.25
CA VAL A 189 -0.13 -4.13 -1.91
C VAL A 189 0.22 -2.64 -1.94
N ALA A 190 -0.75 -1.79 -1.70
CA ALA A 190 -0.55 -0.34 -1.65
C ALA A 190 -0.87 0.23 -0.26
N HIS A 191 0.03 1.06 0.27
CA HIS A 191 -0.13 1.69 1.58
C HIS A 191 -0.30 3.21 1.46
N SER A 192 -1.29 3.77 2.16
CA SER A 192 -1.56 5.21 2.23
C SER A 192 -1.59 5.86 0.83
N MET A 193 -0.80 6.92 0.59
CA MET A 193 -0.68 7.56 -0.73
C MET A 193 -0.23 6.63 -1.86
N GLY A 194 0.49 5.54 -1.56
CA GLY A 194 0.81 4.52 -2.54
C GLY A 194 -0.44 3.95 -3.22
N THR A 195 -1.59 4.01 -2.55
CA THR A 195 -2.87 3.58 -3.12
C THR A 195 -3.38 4.51 -4.23
N ILE A 196 -3.11 5.82 -4.12
CA ILE A 196 -3.46 6.79 -5.18
C ILE A 196 -2.64 6.47 -6.43
N ILE A 197 -1.33 6.33 -6.27
CA ILE A 197 -0.41 5.98 -7.36
C ILE A 197 -0.81 4.64 -7.99
N ALA A 198 -1.10 3.63 -7.17
CA ALA A 198 -1.54 2.31 -7.64
C ALA A 198 -2.83 2.37 -8.45
N TYR A 199 -3.84 3.06 -7.96
CA TYR A 199 -5.11 3.23 -8.67
C TYR A 199 -4.90 3.92 -10.02
N ASP A 200 -4.14 5.01 -10.02
CA ASP A 200 -3.80 5.80 -11.19
C ASP A 200 -3.06 4.99 -12.26
N VAL A 201 -2.15 4.10 -11.86
CA VAL A 201 -1.39 3.21 -12.76
C VAL A 201 -2.27 2.07 -13.26
N LEU A 202 -3.00 1.37 -12.39
CA LEU A 202 -3.85 0.25 -12.78
C LEU A 202 -4.93 0.69 -13.78
N ARG A 203 -5.51 1.88 -13.56
CA ARG A 203 -6.51 2.45 -14.47
C ARG A 203 -5.91 2.79 -15.84
N GLN A 204 -4.71 3.34 -15.87
CA GLN A 204 -4.00 3.64 -17.12
C GLN A 204 -3.67 2.35 -17.87
N LEU A 205 -3.00 1.40 -17.20
CA LEU A 205 -2.62 0.12 -17.79
C LEU A 205 -3.83 -0.67 -18.28
N GLY A 206 -4.94 -0.69 -17.53
CA GLY A 206 -6.16 -1.39 -17.97
C GLY A 206 -6.85 -0.75 -19.18
N LYS A 207 -6.63 0.55 -19.43
CA LYS A 207 -7.08 1.21 -20.68
C LYS A 207 -6.14 0.87 -21.86
N GLU A 208 -4.84 0.81 -21.60
CA GLU A 208 -3.81 0.56 -22.63
C GLU A 208 -3.76 -0.92 -23.05
N ASP A 209 -3.87 -1.84 -22.08
CA ASP A 209 -3.83 -3.28 -22.27
C ASP A 209 -4.86 -3.96 -21.33
N PRO A 210 -6.08 -4.25 -21.83
CA PRO A 210 -7.11 -4.94 -21.05
C PRO A 210 -6.75 -6.39 -20.66
N THR A 211 -5.69 -6.97 -21.22
CA THR A 211 -5.25 -8.34 -20.89
C THR A 211 -4.32 -8.38 -19.68
N LEU A 212 -3.73 -7.25 -19.30
CA LEU A 212 -2.89 -7.13 -18.12
C LEU A 212 -3.72 -7.33 -16.86
N SER A 213 -3.31 -8.29 -16.02
CA SER A 213 -4.08 -8.68 -14.83
C SER A 213 -3.26 -8.55 -13.55
N VAL A 214 -3.85 -7.86 -12.56
CA VAL A 214 -3.44 -7.91 -11.17
C VAL A 214 -4.54 -8.64 -10.41
N GLU A 215 -4.24 -9.85 -9.93
CA GLU A 215 -5.25 -10.76 -9.36
C GLU A 215 -5.80 -10.23 -8.03
N HIS A 216 -4.94 -9.58 -7.26
CA HIS A 216 -5.30 -9.02 -5.96
C HIS A 216 -4.74 -7.61 -5.83
N PHE A 217 -5.62 -6.65 -5.57
CA PHE A 217 -5.25 -5.29 -5.19
C PHE A 217 -5.65 -5.04 -3.72
N VAL A 218 -4.66 -5.05 -2.85
CA VAL A 218 -4.79 -4.85 -1.41
C VAL A 218 -4.41 -3.41 -1.07
N THR A 219 -5.25 -2.72 -0.32
CA THR A 219 -4.99 -1.33 0.09
C THR A 219 -5.03 -1.20 1.61
N ILE A 220 -4.10 -0.42 2.16
CA ILE A 220 -3.92 -0.27 3.62
C ILE A 220 -3.87 1.22 3.93
N GLY A 221 -4.74 1.70 4.81
CA GLY A 221 -4.83 3.14 5.12
C GLY A 221 -5.17 4.01 3.89
N SER A 222 -5.96 3.48 2.96
CA SER A 222 -6.22 4.10 1.66
C SER A 222 -7.10 5.37 1.74
N PRO A 223 -6.68 6.49 1.14
CA PRO A 223 -7.51 7.69 1.05
C PRO A 223 -8.46 7.72 -0.16
N LEU A 224 -8.53 6.64 -0.96
CA LEU A 224 -9.35 6.62 -2.19
C LEU A 224 -10.84 6.90 -1.96
N GLY A 225 -11.36 6.62 -0.76
CA GLY A 225 -12.76 6.86 -0.42
C GLY A 225 -13.14 8.33 -0.29
N LEU A 226 -12.15 9.23 -0.17
CA LEU A 226 -12.36 10.59 0.29
C LEU A 226 -12.73 11.54 -0.86
N PRO A 227 -13.69 12.47 -0.66
CA PRO A 227 -14.23 13.30 -1.74
C PRO A 227 -13.19 14.08 -2.54
N HIS A 228 -12.18 14.64 -1.87
CA HIS A 228 -11.13 15.41 -2.54
C HIS A 228 -10.24 14.53 -3.44
N VAL A 229 -9.88 13.33 -2.99
CA VAL A 229 -9.09 12.38 -3.79
C VAL A 229 -9.90 11.89 -4.99
N LYS A 230 -11.19 11.56 -4.78
CA LYS A 230 -12.12 11.24 -5.87
C LYS A 230 -12.22 12.37 -6.89
N HIS A 231 -12.34 13.62 -6.44
CA HIS A 231 -12.39 14.78 -7.32
C HIS A 231 -11.11 14.92 -8.17
N MET A 232 -9.93 14.77 -7.55
CA MET A 232 -8.65 14.82 -8.28
C MET A 232 -8.54 13.69 -9.31
N ILE A 233 -8.91 12.46 -8.94
CA ILE A 233 -8.95 11.31 -9.85
C ILE A 233 -9.88 11.60 -11.05
N VAL A 234 -11.09 12.12 -10.82
CA VAL A 234 -12.03 12.47 -11.88
C VAL A 234 -11.50 13.60 -12.76
N LYS A 235 -10.87 14.62 -12.19
CA LYS A 235 -10.27 15.73 -12.95
C LYS A 235 -9.13 15.27 -13.87
N GLU A 236 -8.35 14.27 -13.45
CA GLU A 236 -7.32 13.63 -14.28
C GLU A 236 -7.89 12.62 -15.29
N SER A 237 -9.22 12.58 -15.42
CA SER A 237 -9.96 11.65 -16.27
C SER A 237 -10.88 12.36 -17.26
N PRO A 238 -10.36 13.04 -18.29
CA PRO A 238 -11.16 13.26 -19.49
C PRO A 238 -11.52 11.92 -20.15
#